data_AF-V4S9T7-F1
#
_entry.id   AF-V4S9T7-F1
#
_cell.length_a   1.000
_cell.length_b   1.000
_cell.length_c   1.000
_cell.angle_alpha   90.00
_cell.angle_beta   90.00
_cell.angle_gamma   90.00
#
_symmetry.space_group_name_H-M   'P 1'
#
loop_
_entity.id
_entity.type
_entity.pdbx_description
1 polymer ?
#
loop_
_entity_poly.entity_id
_entity_poly.type
_entity_poly.pdbx_seq_one_letter_code
_entity_poly.pdbx_strand_id
1 'polypeptide(L)'
;MGRDFSNPEDLPEACREIMIAYNNLMWKIGDTLFELLSEALGLDPNYLKDIGCVEEMTIGNGYYPEYPQPELSIGITTHSDPEFVTVLIQDQIGGLKVFHEDQ
;
A
#
# COMPACT_ATOMS: atom_id res chain seq x y z
N MET A 1 7.70 8.88 -10.48
CA MET A 1 8.95 8.95 -9.67
C MET A 1 9.80 7.71 -9.92
N GLY A 2 11.10 7.69 -9.59
CA GLY A 2 11.91 6.46 -9.73
C GLY A 2 11.48 5.38 -8.71
N ARG A 3 11.88 4.12 -8.91
CA ARG A 3 11.62 3.03 -7.95
C ARG A 3 12.33 3.24 -6.61
N ASP A 4 13.29 4.15 -6.54
CA ASP A 4 14.02 4.52 -5.33
C ASP A 4 13.54 5.85 -4.73
N PHE A 5 13.78 6.03 -3.43
CA PHE A 5 13.64 7.32 -2.78
C PHE A 5 14.52 8.36 -3.48
N SER A 6 13.95 9.52 -3.79
CA SER A 6 14.67 10.62 -4.48
C SER A 6 15.90 11.09 -3.72
N ASN A 7 15.86 11.04 -2.38
CA ASN A 7 17.01 11.27 -1.52
C ASN A 7 16.87 10.45 -0.22
N PRO A 8 17.69 9.41 0.00
CA PRO A 8 17.67 8.61 1.23
C PRO A 8 17.85 9.43 2.52
N GLU A 9 18.53 10.58 2.44
CA GLU A 9 18.73 11.46 3.60
C GLU A 9 17.45 12.10 4.13
N ASP A 10 16.39 12.13 3.32
CA ASP A 10 15.07 12.66 3.72
C ASP A 10 14.33 11.68 4.66
N LEU A 11 14.78 10.42 4.73
CA LEU A 11 14.20 9.41 5.62
C LEU A 11 14.76 9.55 7.05
N PRO A 12 13.94 9.31 8.10
CA PRO A 12 14.41 9.33 9.47
C PRO A 12 15.55 8.33 9.68
N GLU A 13 16.66 8.80 10.29
CA GLU A 13 17.86 7.99 10.52
C GLU A 13 17.54 6.65 11.20
N ALA A 14 16.63 6.67 12.19
CA ALA A 14 16.24 5.50 12.97
C ALA A 14 15.62 4.35 12.15
N CYS A 15 15.04 4.63 10.98
CA CYS A 15 14.37 3.62 10.15
C CYS A 15 14.81 3.62 8.68
N ARG A 16 15.78 4.46 8.30
CA ARG A 16 16.19 4.66 6.90
C ARG A 16 16.53 3.39 6.15
N GLU A 17 17.44 2.58 6.68
CA GLU A 17 17.88 1.34 6.04
C GLU A 17 16.71 0.36 5.89
N ILE A 18 15.84 0.29 6.90
CA ILE A 18 14.66 -0.57 6.90
C ILE A 18 13.65 -0.10 5.85
N MET A 19 13.40 1.21 5.73
CA MET A 19 12.50 1.77 4.73
C MET A 19 13.00 1.53 3.29
N ILE A 20 14.30 1.64 3.05
CA ILE A 20 14.91 1.33 1.74
C ILE A 20 14.75 -0.16 1.42
N ALA A 21 15.07 -1.04 2.37
CA ALA A 21 14.90 -2.48 2.19
C ALA A 21 13.43 -2.85 1.93
N TYR A 22 12.50 -2.24 2.69
CA TYR A 22 11.08 -2.45 2.54
C TYR A 22 10.57 -1.99 1.16
N ASN A 23 10.95 -0.80 0.70
CA ASN A 23 10.61 -0.27 -0.62
C ASN A 23 11.03 -1.25 -1.74
N ASN A 24 12.25 -1.77 -1.68
CA ASN A 24 12.76 -2.72 -2.67
C ASN A 24 12.00 -4.05 -2.66
N LEU A 25 11.57 -4.52 -1.48
CA LEU A 25 10.74 -5.71 -1.37
C LEU A 25 9.32 -5.47 -1.90
N MET A 26 8.75 -4.30 -1.61
CA MET A 26 7.41 -3.94 -2.08
C MET A 26 7.33 -3.80 -3.59
N TRP A 27 8.36 -3.27 -4.25
CA TRP A 27 8.42 -3.28 -5.72
C TRP A 27 8.42 -4.69 -6.30
N LYS A 28 9.15 -5.63 -5.69
CA LYS A 28 9.15 -7.03 -6.12
C LYS A 28 7.77 -7.68 -5.92
N ILE A 29 7.14 -7.41 -4.77
CA ILE A 29 5.78 -7.92 -4.49
C ILE A 29 4.79 -7.34 -5.50
N GLY A 30 4.83 -6.04 -5.77
CA GLY A 30 4.02 -5.40 -6.80
C GLY A 30 4.23 -6.07 -8.16
N ASP A 31 5.48 -6.17 -8.60
CA ASP A 31 5.82 -6.83 -9.87
C ASP A 31 5.21 -8.24 -9.97
N THR A 32 5.31 -9.06 -8.91
CA THR A 32 4.72 -10.41 -8.90
C THR A 32 3.19 -10.40 -8.86
N LEU A 33 2.56 -9.52 -8.07
CA LEU A 33 1.11 -9.44 -7.97
C LEU A 33 0.48 -9.06 -9.31
N PHE A 34 1.05 -8.10 -10.03
CA PHE A 34 0.53 -7.66 -11.31
C PHE A 34 0.71 -8.70 -12.43
N GLU A 35 1.76 -9.52 -12.36
CA GLU A 35 1.89 -10.70 -13.23
C GLU A 35 0.76 -11.69 -12.99
N LEU A 36 0.56 -12.07 -11.72
CA LEU A 36 -0.49 -13.01 -11.33
C LEU A 36 -1.90 -12.49 -11.65
N LEU A 37 -2.16 -11.20 -11.47
CA LEU A 37 -3.43 -10.58 -11.81
C LEU A 37 -3.68 -10.60 -13.33
N SER A 38 -2.65 -10.34 -14.13
CA SER A 38 -2.76 -10.41 -15.60
C SER A 38 -3.08 -11.83 -16.05
N GLU A 39 -2.38 -12.83 -15.51
CA GLU A 39 -2.64 -14.24 -15.79
C GLU A 39 -4.05 -14.68 -15.35
N ALA A 40 -4.50 -14.25 -14.18
CA ALA A 40 -5.84 -14.55 -13.66
C ALA A 40 -6.96 -13.99 -14.55
N LEU A 41 -6.69 -12.89 -15.26
CA LEU A 41 -7.58 -12.29 -16.26
C LEU A 41 -7.47 -12.96 -17.65
N GLY A 42 -6.58 -13.95 -17.82
CA GLY A 42 -6.34 -14.62 -19.09
C GLY A 42 -5.50 -13.79 -20.08
N LEU A 43 -4.71 -12.85 -19.58
CA LEU A 43 -3.87 -11.94 -20.36
C LEU A 43 -2.40 -12.39 -20.33
N ASP A 44 -1.56 -11.72 -21.14
CA ASP A 44 -0.11 -11.86 -21.01
C ASP A 44 0.33 -11.44 -19.60
N PRO A 45 1.26 -12.16 -18.93
CA PRO A 45 1.69 -11.82 -17.57
C PRO A 45 2.18 -10.37 -17.42
N ASN A 46 2.73 -9.74 -18.47
CA ASN A 46 3.18 -8.36 -18.37
C ASN A 46 2.11 -7.32 -18.72
N TYR A 47 0.91 -7.73 -19.13
CA TYR A 47 -0.10 -6.82 -19.68
C TYR A 47 -0.40 -5.62 -18.77
N LEU A 48 -0.71 -5.86 -17.47
CA LEU A 48 -1.03 -4.76 -16.55
C LEU A 48 0.18 -3.83 -16.29
N LYS A 49 1.41 -4.36 -16.36
CA LYS A 49 2.63 -3.55 -16.26
C LYS A 49 2.82 -2.69 -17.49
N ASP A 50 2.61 -3.27 -18.67
CA ASP A 50 2.82 -2.62 -19.97
C ASP A 50 1.83 -1.46 -20.21
N ILE A 51 0.63 -1.52 -19.63
CA ILE A 51 -0.34 -0.42 -19.68
C ILE A 51 -0.17 0.61 -18.54
N GLY A 52 0.88 0.47 -17.73
CA GLY A 52 1.26 1.47 -16.73
C GLY A 52 0.64 1.31 -15.34
N CYS A 53 0.02 0.16 -15.01
CA CYS A 53 -0.60 -0.01 -13.68
C CYS A 53 0.40 -0.14 -12.52
N VAL A 54 1.71 -0.23 -12.80
CA VAL A 54 2.80 -0.45 -11.81
C VAL A 54 3.88 0.64 -11.93
N GLU A 55 3.54 1.82 -12.46
CA GLU A 55 4.53 2.89 -12.67
C GLU A 55 4.91 3.62 -11.38
N GLU A 56 3.99 3.72 -10.43
CA GLU A 56 4.19 4.46 -9.18
C GLU A 56 3.76 3.65 -7.97
N MET A 57 4.46 3.86 -6.86
CA MET A 57 4.17 3.26 -5.57
C MET A 57 4.27 4.33 -4.49
N THR A 58 3.24 4.38 -3.65
CA THR A 58 3.18 5.28 -2.49
C THR A 58 3.25 4.46 -1.21
N ILE A 59 4.01 4.94 -0.22
CA ILE A 59 4.04 4.36 1.12
C ILE A 59 3.34 5.32 2.08
N GLY A 60 2.17 4.92 2.58
CA GLY A 60 1.43 5.62 3.63
C GLY A 60 1.68 5.02 5.01
N ASN A 61 1.77 5.85 6.05
CA ASN A 61 1.85 5.40 7.44
C ASN A 61 0.70 6.02 8.24
N GLY A 62 -0.20 5.20 8.76
CA GLY A 62 -1.29 5.63 9.64
C GLY A 62 -0.94 5.43 11.11
N TYR A 63 -1.12 6.46 11.93
CA TYR A 63 -1.02 6.35 13.39
C TYR A 63 -2.34 6.82 14.02
N TYR A 64 -3.05 5.88 14.64
CA TYR A 64 -4.36 6.10 15.25
C TYR A 64 -4.25 5.93 16.76
N PRO A 65 -4.10 7.01 17.54
CA PRO A 65 -3.97 6.93 19.00
C PRO A 65 -5.30 6.53 19.66
N GLU A 66 -5.23 6.10 20.92
CA GLU A 66 -6.42 5.87 21.74
C GLU A 66 -7.27 7.16 21.82
N TYR A 67 -8.59 7.00 21.70
CA TYR A 67 -9.54 8.09 21.76
C TYR A 67 -10.55 7.85 22.89
N PRO A 68 -10.89 8.86 23.74
CA PRO A 68 -11.76 8.65 24.90
C PRO A 68 -13.19 8.20 24.57
N GLN A 69 -13.68 8.49 23.36
CA GLN A 69 -15.03 8.17 22.89
C GLN A 69 -14.95 7.58 21.48
N PRO A 70 -14.34 6.39 21.31
CA PRO A 70 -14.00 5.84 20.00
C PRO A 70 -15.23 5.72 19.08
N GLU A 71 -16.43 5.50 19.64
CA GLU A 71 -17.71 5.46 18.95
C GLU A 71 -18.14 6.78 18.31
N LEU A 72 -17.55 7.91 18.71
CA LEU A 72 -17.81 9.25 18.16
C LEU A 72 -16.69 9.73 17.22
N SER A 73 -15.68 8.89 16.96
CA SER A 73 -14.53 9.22 16.13
C SER A 73 -14.35 8.21 15.00
N ILE A 74 -13.66 8.62 13.95
CA ILE A 74 -13.25 7.74 12.87
C ILE A 74 -11.76 7.97 12.61
N GLY A 75 -10.98 6.88 12.55
CA GLY A 75 -9.54 6.99 12.29
C GLY A 75 -9.27 7.53 10.88
N ILE A 76 -9.87 6.88 9.87
CA ILE A 76 -9.86 7.32 8.47
C ILE A 76 -11.28 7.24 7.92
N THR A 77 -11.70 8.28 7.21
CA THR A 77 -13.05 8.36 6.63
C THR A 77 -13.28 7.21 5.64
N THR A 78 -14.52 6.77 5.48
CA THR A 78 -14.88 5.79 4.45
C THR A 78 -14.47 6.28 3.06
N HIS A 79 -13.72 5.46 2.33
CA HIS A 79 -13.24 5.77 0.98
C HIS A 79 -12.97 4.48 0.20
N SER A 80 -12.64 4.66 -1.08
CA SER A 80 -11.97 3.66 -1.89
C SER A 80 -10.62 4.23 -2.31
N ASP A 81 -9.61 3.37 -2.34
CA ASP A 81 -8.26 3.76 -2.75
C ASP A 81 -8.27 4.17 -4.24
N PRO A 82 -7.62 5.29 -4.61
CA PRO A 82 -7.48 5.66 -6.01
C PRO A 82 -6.44 4.79 -6.76
N GLU A 83 -5.59 4.06 -6.03
CA GLU A 83 -4.59 3.16 -6.59
C GLU A 83 -5.17 1.81 -7.04
N PHE A 84 -4.39 1.07 -7.83
CA PHE A 84 -4.82 -0.21 -8.40
C PHE A 84 -4.76 -1.37 -7.40
N VAL A 85 -3.70 -1.44 -6.57
CA VAL A 85 -3.55 -2.42 -5.48
C VAL A 85 -2.91 -1.75 -4.28
N THR A 86 -3.51 -1.96 -3.10
CA THR A 86 -2.93 -1.57 -1.81
C THR A 86 -2.54 -2.82 -1.03
N VAL A 87 -1.29 -2.86 -0.57
CA VAL A 87 -0.80 -3.88 0.37
C VAL A 87 -0.70 -3.25 1.75
N LEU A 88 -1.57 -3.69 2.66
CA LEU A 88 -1.63 -3.17 4.03
C LEU A 88 -0.92 -4.11 5.01
N ILE A 89 -0.03 -3.55 5.82
CA ILE A 89 0.47 -4.18 7.04
C ILE A 89 -0.28 -3.57 8.22
N GLN A 90 -0.96 -4.40 8.99
CA GLN A 90 -1.75 -3.98 10.14
C GLN A 90 -1.14 -4.53 11.43
N ASP A 91 -1.24 -3.77 12.51
CA ASP A 91 -0.86 -4.23 13.84
C ASP A 91 -1.91 -5.20 14.42
N GLN A 92 -1.65 -5.66 15.63
CA GLN A 92 -2.52 -6.56 16.38
C GLN A 92 -3.77 -5.91 16.98
N ILE A 93 -3.88 -4.57 16.95
CA ILE A 93 -5.00 -3.84 17.56
C ILE A 93 -6.24 -3.95 16.67
N GLY A 94 -6.09 -4.03 15.36
CA GLY A 94 -7.22 -4.12 14.44
C GLY A 94 -7.69 -2.74 13.96
N GLY A 95 -8.94 -2.63 13.52
CA GLY A 95 -9.56 -1.35 13.13
C GLY A 95 -9.93 -1.21 11.65
N LEU A 96 -9.26 -1.91 10.73
CA LEU A 96 -9.68 -1.96 9.33
C LEU A 96 -11.10 -2.54 9.23
N LYS A 97 -11.96 -1.84 8.49
CA LYS A 97 -13.29 -2.32 8.09
C LYS A 97 -13.46 -2.07 6.61
N VAL A 98 -14.04 -3.05 5.92
CA VAL A 98 -14.37 -2.98 4.49
C VAL A 98 -15.89 -2.98 4.38
N PHE A 99 -16.42 -2.04 3.62
CA PHE A 99 -17.85 -2.01 3.31
C PHE A 99 -18.15 -3.02 2.20
N HIS A 100 -19.02 -3.98 2.47
CA HIS A 100 -19.33 -5.06 1.53
C HIS A 100 -20.81 -5.43 1.60
N GLU A 101 -21.56 -5.30 0.49
CA GLU A 101 -22.97 -5.69 0.40
C GLU A 101 -23.87 -5.12 1.52
N ASP A 102 -23.77 -3.81 1.77
CA ASP A 102 -24.49 -3.09 2.84
C ASP A 102 -24.14 -3.55 4.28
N GLN A 103 -23.00 -4.24 4.45
CA GLN A 103 -22.42 -4.60 5.76
C GLN A 103 -21.09 -3.88 6.02
#